data_AF-A0A368MHX3-F1
#
_entry.id   AF-A0A368MHX3-F1
#
_cell.length_a   1.000
_cell.length_b   1.000
_cell.length_c   1.000
_cell.angle_alpha   90.00
_cell.angle_beta   90.00
_cell.angle_gamma   90.00
#
_symmetry.space_group_name_H-M   'P 1'
#
loop_
_entity.id
_entity.type
_entity.pdbx_description
1 polymer ?
#
loop_
_entity_poly.entity_id
_entity_poly.type
_entity_poly.pdbx_seq_one_letter_code
_entity_poly.pdbx_strand_id
1 'polypeptide(L)'
;MKKGNLHNINDPGFKTPENYFESFEGNLMKKLEGTESIPNLNNPGFTVPKDYFNSVDDEILNKLNKDDTPVISLNSRKPLYYIAGIAASIVLILAIFLNKPFEDEISVEMVEAYLGDRDLSSYELAELLLDSDLLEDDFVITETSFEEDNLESYLLDNSEIDLIIE
;
A
#
# COMPACT_ATOMS: atom_id res chain seq x y z
N MET A 1 5.70 18.66 33.72
CA MET A 1 6.52 18.34 34.92
C MET A 1 7.31 17.07 34.60
N LYS A 2 8.66 17.10 34.70
CA LYS A 2 9.50 15.94 34.38
C LYS A 2 9.29 14.87 35.47
N LYS A 3 8.98 13.64 35.08
CA LYS A 3 8.95 12.47 36.00
C LYS A 3 10.38 12.20 36.46
N GLY A 4 10.74 12.67 37.65
CA GLY A 4 12.02 12.33 38.26
C GLY A 4 12.07 10.84 38.57
N ASN A 5 13.18 10.17 38.25
CA ASN A 5 13.44 8.78 38.64
C ASN A 5 13.64 8.70 40.16
N LEU A 6 12.54 8.70 40.92
CA LEU A 6 12.53 8.64 42.39
C LEU A 6 13.11 7.32 42.93
N HIS A 7 13.11 6.26 42.11
CA HIS A 7 13.53 4.91 42.49
C HIS A 7 15.05 4.71 42.56
N ASN A 8 15.87 5.73 42.25
CA ASN A 8 17.33 5.62 42.23
C ASN A 8 18.02 6.76 43.01
N ILE A 9 17.32 7.32 44.01
CA ILE A 9 17.84 8.37 44.87
C ILE A 9 18.56 7.72 46.05
N ASN A 10 19.88 7.63 45.96
CA ASN A 10 20.73 7.07 47.03
C ASN A 10 21.05 8.09 48.16
N ASP A 11 20.70 9.37 47.96
CA ASP A 11 20.83 10.41 48.97
C ASP A 11 19.52 11.21 49.04
N PRO A 12 18.67 10.98 50.06
CA PRO A 12 17.33 11.57 50.16
C PRO A 12 17.35 13.09 50.45
N GLY A 13 18.53 13.71 50.56
CA GLY A 13 18.71 15.15 50.79
C GLY A 13 18.35 15.63 52.20
N PHE A 14 17.55 14.87 52.93
CA PHE A 14 17.19 15.13 54.32
C PHE A 14 17.78 14.04 55.22
N LYS A 15 18.58 14.47 56.21
CA LYS A 15 19.10 13.60 57.27
C LYS A 15 18.36 13.93 58.56
N THR A 16 17.96 12.92 59.31
CA THR A 16 17.40 13.12 60.65
C THR A 16 18.52 13.41 61.64
N PRO A 17 18.23 14.14 62.73
CA PRO A 17 19.17 14.28 63.84
C PRO A 17 19.58 12.92 64.42
N GLU A 18 20.75 12.90 65.03
CA GLU A 18 21.26 11.73 65.75
C GLU A 18 20.26 11.31 66.86
N ASN A 19 20.01 10.01 66.96
CA ASN A 19 19.09 9.40 67.95
C ASN A 19 17.64 9.93 67.90
N TYR A 20 17.20 10.51 66.78
CA TYR A 20 15.83 11.00 66.62
C TYR A 20 14.80 9.89 66.88
N PHE A 21 14.91 8.76 66.19
CA PHE A 21 13.92 7.67 66.30
C PHE A 21 14.00 6.93 67.64
N GLU A 22 15.20 6.77 68.21
CA GLU A 22 15.39 6.12 69.51
C GLU A 22 14.77 6.93 70.66
N SER A 23 14.84 8.27 70.57
CA SER A 23 14.28 9.16 71.59
C SER A 23 12.83 9.59 71.31
N PHE A 24 12.35 9.40 70.08
CA PHE A 24 11.03 9.87 69.65
C PHE A 24 9.90 9.32 70.52
N GLU A 25 9.85 8.01 70.73
CA GLU A 25 8.77 7.37 71.48
C GLU A 25 8.77 7.82 72.94
N GLY A 26 9.93 7.85 73.59
CA GLY A 26 10.07 8.33 74.97
C GLY A 26 9.68 9.81 75.12
N ASN A 27 10.02 10.65 74.14
CA ASN A 27 9.65 12.06 74.13
C ASN A 27 8.14 12.25 73.85
N LEU A 28 7.56 11.44 72.98
CA LEU A 28 6.12 11.43 72.69
C LEU A 28 5.32 11.01 73.92
N MET A 29 5.69 9.91 74.56
CA MET A 29 5.01 9.42 75.78
C MET A 29 5.14 10.42 76.93
N LYS A 30 6.34 10.99 77.15
CA LYS A 30 6.51 12.08 78.14
C LYS A 30 5.59 13.28 77.88
N LYS A 31 5.34 13.62 76.61
CA LYS A 31 4.46 14.72 76.22
C LYS A 31 2.97 14.39 76.37
N LEU A 32 2.60 13.11 76.27
CA LEU A 32 1.23 12.63 76.47
C LEU A 32 0.91 12.39 77.96
N GLU A 33 1.89 11.94 78.75
CA GLU A 33 1.78 11.66 80.19
C GLU A 33 1.99 12.93 81.05
N GLY A 34 2.69 13.94 80.51
CA GLY A 34 2.89 15.22 81.18
C GLY A 34 1.57 15.97 81.38
N THR A 35 1.45 16.65 82.53
CA THR A 35 0.31 17.54 82.85
C THR A 35 0.30 18.85 82.05
N GLU A 36 1.30 19.08 81.20
CA GLU A 36 1.33 20.22 80.29
C GLU A 36 0.32 19.99 79.17
N SER A 37 -0.82 20.66 79.27
CA SER A 37 -1.83 20.72 78.23
C SER A 37 -1.17 20.96 76.88
N ILE A 38 -1.43 20.08 75.89
CA ILE A 38 -1.02 20.30 74.51
C ILE A 38 -1.45 21.72 74.11
N PRO A 39 -0.51 22.62 73.75
CA PRO A 39 -0.87 23.98 73.41
C PRO A 39 -1.83 23.94 72.22
N ASN A 40 -2.92 24.72 72.31
CA ASN A 40 -3.99 24.81 71.31
C ASN A 40 -4.93 23.59 71.18
N LEU A 41 -5.11 22.76 72.21
CA LEU A 41 -6.12 21.68 72.18
C LEU A 41 -7.54 22.21 71.86
N ASN A 42 -7.85 23.44 72.29
CA ASN A 42 -9.14 24.09 72.07
C ASN A 42 -9.24 24.85 70.73
N ASN A 43 -8.12 24.98 70.00
CA ASN A 43 -8.08 25.66 68.71
C ASN A 43 -7.38 24.75 67.69
N PRO A 44 -8.09 23.73 67.15
CA PRO A 44 -7.55 22.92 66.08
C PRO A 44 -7.18 23.87 64.94
N GLY A 45 -5.88 24.07 64.70
CA GLY A 45 -5.38 25.13 63.81
C GLY A 45 -5.92 25.04 62.37
N PHE A 46 -6.49 23.89 62.01
CA PHE A 46 -7.22 23.70 60.77
C PHE A 46 -8.69 23.47 61.09
N THR A 47 -9.52 24.41 60.64
CA THR A 47 -10.97 24.24 60.58
C THR A 47 -11.34 23.99 59.13
N VAL A 48 -12.28 23.07 58.91
CA VAL A 48 -12.83 22.87 57.58
C VAL A 48 -13.70 24.09 57.21
N PRO A 49 -13.73 24.51 55.94
CA PRO A 49 -14.67 25.52 55.48
C PRO A 49 -16.10 25.15 55.84
N LYS A 50 -16.91 26.17 56.09
CA LYS A 50 -18.34 25.99 56.33
C LYS A 50 -18.95 25.23 55.14
N ASP A 51 -19.75 24.20 55.42
CA ASP A 51 -20.46 23.37 54.44
C ASP A 51 -19.57 22.52 53.51
N TYR A 52 -18.27 22.35 53.78
CA TYR A 52 -17.36 21.53 52.96
C TYR A 52 -17.91 20.14 52.66
N PHE A 53 -18.34 19.39 53.69
CA PHE A 53 -18.87 18.05 53.52
C PHE A 53 -20.27 18.01 52.89
N ASN A 54 -20.96 19.14 52.84
CA ASN A 54 -22.26 19.25 52.17
C ASN A 54 -22.11 19.54 50.68
N SER A 55 -21.02 20.21 50.25
CA SER A 55 -20.84 20.66 48.86
C SER A 55 -19.80 19.87 48.06
N VAL A 56 -18.90 19.15 48.73
CA VAL A 56 -17.77 18.49 48.06
C VAL A 56 -18.21 17.42 47.06
N ASP A 57 -19.25 16.65 47.37
CA ASP A 57 -19.76 15.61 46.49
C ASP A 57 -20.35 16.22 45.20
N ASP A 58 -21.17 17.26 45.35
CA ASP A 58 -21.76 17.99 44.22
C ASP A 58 -20.69 18.68 43.36
N GLU A 59 -19.65 19.25 43.98
CA GLU A 59 -18.56 19.89 43.27
C GLU A 59 -17.73 18.88 42.45
N ILE A 60 -17.48 17.70 43.01
CA ILE A 60 -16.78 16.60 42.31
C ILE A 60 -17.63 16.12 41.13
N LEU A 61 -18.92 15.84 41.35
CA LEU A 61 -19.82 15.36 40.30
C LEU A 61 -19.96 16.40 39.18
N ASN A 62 -20.09 17.68 39.51
CA ASN A 62 -20.17 18.75 38.51
C ASN A 62 -18.87 18.91 37.70
N LYS A 63 -17.69 18.64 38.29
CA LYS A 63 -16.42 18.62 37.54
C LYS A 63 -16.28 17.41 36.63
N LEU A 64 -16.93 16.29 36.98
CA LEU A 64 -16.95 15.07 36.16
C LEU A 64 -17.95 15.18 35.00
N ASN A 65 -19.08 15.88 35.21
CA ASN A 65 -20.09 16.18 34.19
C ASN A 65 -19.65 17.32 33.25
N LYS A 66 -18.40 17.28 32.76
CA LYS A 66 -17.93 18.24 31.77
C LYS A 66 -18.36 17.75 30.40
N ASP A 67 -19.01 18.63 29.63
CA ASP A 67 -19.55 18.36 28.29
C ASP A 67 -18.61 17.49 27.46
N ASP A 68 -19.20 16.46 26.83
CA ASP A 68 -18.52 15.46 26.00
C ASP A 68 -17.50 16.13 25.09
N THR A 69 -16.22 16.05 25.48
CA THR A 69 -15.13 16.45 24.59
C THR A 69 -15.30 15.66 23.29
N PRO A 70 -15.22 16.31 22.10
CA PRO A 70 -15.41 15.63 20.84
C PRO A 70 -14.30 14.60 20.64
N VAL A 71 -14.55 13.37 21.06
CA VAL A 71 -13.65 12.24 20.86
C VAL A 71 -13.81 11.77 19.43
N ILE A 72 -12.77 11.95 18.63
CA ILE A 72 -12.73 11.38 17.28
C ILE A 72 -12.52 9.87 17.43
N SER A 73 -13.45 9.09 16.89
CA SER A 73 -13.32 7.64 16.87
C SER A 73 -12.27 7.23 15.83
N LEU A 74 -11.21 6.53 16.28
CA LEU A 74 -10.24 5.91 15.39
C LEU A 74 -10.83 4.62 14.81
N ASN A 75 -11.67 4.76 13.79
CA ASN A 75 -12.21 3.60 13.10
C ASN A 75 -11.09 2.87 12.34
N SER A 76 -10.93 1.58 12.59
CA SER A 76 -9.83 0.79 12.03
C SER A 76 -10.02 0.59 10.53
N ARG A 77 -9.05 1.02 9.72
CA ARG A 77 -9.07 0.98 8.24
C ARG A 77 -8.96 -0.43 7.65
N LYS A 78 -9.27 -1.47 8.43
CA LYS A 78 -9.29 -2.89 8.02
C LYS A 78 -9.99 -3.15 6.68
N PRO A 79 -11.18 -2.59 6.38
CA PRO A 79 -11.84 -2.85 5.10
C PRO A 79 -11.07 -2.31 3.89
N LEU A 80 -10.21 -1.29 4.06
CA LEU A 80 -9.41 -0.76 2.96
C LEU A 80 -8.33 -1.74 2.48
N TYR A 81 -7.78 -2.58 3.36
CA TYR A 81 -6.82 -3.61 2.97
C TYR A 81 -7.48 -4.70 2.11
N TYR A 82 -8.73 -5.07 2.41
CA TYR A 82 -9.49 -6.01 1.59
C TYR A 82 -9.81 -5.42 0.20
N ILE A 83 -10.23 -4.16 0.15
CA ILE A 83 -10.51 -3.45 -1.11
C ILE A 83 -9.23 -3.29 -1.94
N ALA A 84 -8.09 -3.00 -1.30
CA ALA A 84 -6.80 -2.90 -1.98
C ALA A 84 -6.37 -4.22 -2.62
N GLY A 85 -6.61 -5.36 -1.96
CA GLY A 85 -6.36 -6.68 -2.55
C GLY A 85 -7.20 -6.96 -3.80
N ILE A 86 -8.49 -6.62 -3.76
CA ILE A 86 -9.40 -6.75 -4.92
C ILE A 86 -8.97 -5.82 -6.06
N ALA A 87 -8.63 -4.57 -5.76
CA ALA A 87 -8.16 -3.63 -6.77
C ALA A 87 -6.84 -4.11 -7.42
N ALA A 88 -5.90 -4.62 -6.62
CA ALA A 88 -4.63 -5.14 -7.12
C ALA A 88 -4.82 -6.35 -8.04
N SER A 89 -5.74 -7.28 -7.73
CA SER A 89 -6.02 -8.41 -8.62
C SER A 89 -6.65 -7.99 -9.94
N ILE A 90 -7.56 -7.00 -9.93
CA ILE A 90 -8.14 -6.43 -11.15
C ILE A 90 -7.06 -5.75 -12.00
N VAL A 91 -6.18 -4.95 -11.38
CA VAL A 91 -5.07 -4.30 -12.08
C VAL A 91 -4.11 -5.33 -12.69
N LEU A 92 -3.81 -6.41 -11.97
CA LEU A 92 -2.95 -7.48 -12.48
C LEU A 92 -3.58 -8.19 -13.68
N ILE A 93 -4.87 -8.52 -13.61
CA ILE A 93 -5.60 -9.12 -14.73
C ILE A 93 -5.60 -8.15 -15.92
N LEU A 94 -5.92 -6.88 -15.70
CA LEU A 94 -5.94 -5.85 -16.73
C LEU A 94 -4.56 -5.68 -17.39
N ALA A 95 -3.48 -5.68 -16.60
CA ALA A 95 -2.11 -5.59 -17.10
C ALA A 95 -1.73 -6.77 -18.01
N ILE A 96 -2.18 -7.99 -17.69
CA ILE A 96 -1.95 -9.17 -18.54
C ILE A 96 -2.72 -9.03 -19.87
N PHE A 97 -3.98 -8.59 -19.83
CA PHE A 97 -4.80 -8.45 -21.05
C PHE A 97 -4.34 -7.30 -21.96
N LEU A 98 -3.83 -6.20 -21.41
CA LEU A 98 -3.27 -5.08 -22.18
C LEU A 98 -1.88 -5.38 -22.72
N ASN A 99 -1.12 -6.25 -22.04
CA ASN A 99 0.22 -6.66 -22.46
C ASN A 99 0.15 -7.89 -23.38
N LYS A 100 -0.68 -7.83 -24.42
CA LYS A 100 -0.57 -8.76 -25.54
C LYS A 100 0.64 -8.31 -26.36
N PRO A 101 1.68 -9.14 -26.56
CA PRO A 101 2.71 -8.82 -27.54
C PRO A 101 2.03 -8.65 -28.89
N PHE A 102 2.31 -7.55 -29.59
CA PHE A 102 2.04 -7.46 -31.02
C PHE A 102 2.84 -8.58 -31.67
N GLU A 103 2.17 -9.64 -32.11
CA GLU A 103 2.74 -10.54 -33.11
C GLU A 103 2.49 -9.84 -34.45
N ASP A 104 3.56 -9.30 -35.04
CA ASP A 104 3.52 -8.83 -36.42
C ASP A 104 3.45 -10.06 -37.33
N GLU A 105 2.25 -10.63 -37.45
CA GLU A 105 1.97 -11.66 -38.44
C GLU A 105 1.98 -10.99 -39.83
N ILE A 106 2.98 -11.33 -40.64
CA ILE A 106 3.11 -10.79 -42.00
C ILE A 106 2.00 -11.44 -42.86
N SER A 107 1.01 -10.65 -43.27
CA SER A 107 -0.08 -11.13 -44.14
C SER A 107 0.26 -10.97 -45.62
N VAL A 108 -0.41 -11.73 -46.49
CA VAL A 108 -0.24 -11.65 -47.95
C VAL A 108 -0.54 -10.23 -48.45
N GLU A 109 -1.59 -9.58 -47.93
CA GLU A 109 -1.97 -8.22 -48.30
C GLU A 109 -0.91 -7.19 -47.87
N MET A 110 -0.21 -7.44 -46.77
CA MET A 110 0.90 -6.58 -46.32
C MET A 110 2.12 -6.72 -47.23
N VAL A 111 2.42 -7.95 -47.67
CA VAL A 111 3.49 -8.21 -48.64
C VAL A 111 3.15 -7.61 -50.00
N GLU A 112 1.90 -7.76 -50.46
CA GLU A 112 1.41 -7.16 -51.70
C GLU A 112 1.52 -5.63 -51.67
N ALA A 113 1.08 -4.99 -50.59
CA ALA A 113 1.21 -3.54 -50.43
C ALA A 113 2.68 -3.08 -50.38
N TYR A 114 3.55 -3.83 -49.70
CA TYR A 114 4.98 -3.52 -49.63
C TYR A 114 5.70 -3.68 -50.97
N LEU A 115 5.39 -4.73 -51.72
CA LEU A 115 5.97 -4.94 -53.05
C LEU A 115 5.37 -4.00 -54.09
N GLY A 116 4.10 -3.63 -53.98
CA GLY A 116 3.41 -2.72 -54.88
C GLY A 116 3.77 -1.24 -54.70
N ASP A 117 4.19 -0.82 -53.50
CA ASP A 117 4.75 0.52 -53.24
C ASP A 117 6.20 0.65 -53.76
N ARG A 118 6.87 -0.48 -53.98
CA ARG A 118 8.21 -0.50 -54.57
C ARG A 118 8.06 -0.52 -56.09
N ASP A 119 8.69 0.44 -56.76
CA ASP A 119 8.81 0.47 -58.23
C ASP A 119 9.78 -0.63 -58.75
N LEU A 120 9.55 -1.89 -58.38
CA LEU A 120 10.38 -3.02 -58.79
C LEU A 120 9.97 -3.51 -60.17
N SER A 121 10.95 -3.65 -61.06
CA SER A 121 10.75 -4.34 -62.33
C SER A 121 10.65 -5.85 -62.12
N SER A 122 10.03 -6.55 -63.09
CA SER A 122 9.93 -8.02 -63.05
C SER A 122 11.30 -8.71 -62.97
N TYR A 123 12.36 -8.08 -63.49
CA TYR A 123 13.72 -8.61 -63.41
C TYR A 123 14.30 -8.49 -61.99
N GLU A 124 14.07 -7.38 -61.31
CA GLU A 124 14.50 -7.18 -59.92
C GLU A 124 13.73 -8.09 -58.96
N LEU A 125 12.43 -8.31 -59.20
CA LEU A 125 11.65 -9.29 -58.43
C LEU A 125 12.18 -10.72 -58.62
N ALA A 126 12.56 -11.10 -59.85
CA ALA A 126 13.14 -12.40 -60.13
C ALA A 126 14.51 -12.58 -59.46
N GLU A 127 15.35 -11.54 -59.43
CA GLU A 127 16.64 -11.56 -58.73
C GLU A 127 16.46 -11.75 -57.22
N LEU A 128 15.49 -11.07 -56.61
CA LEU A 128 15.16 -11.24 -55.19
C LEU A 128 14.63 -12.65 -54.88
N LEU A 129 13.85 -13.25 -55.79
CA LEU A 129 13.33 -14.62 -55.62
C LEU A 129 14.43 -15.69 -55.80
N LEU A 130 15.44 -15.41 -56.63
CA LEU A 130 16.58 -16.30 -56.86
C LEU A 130 17.59 -16.30 -55.70
N ASP A 131 17.70 -15.18 -54.97
CA ASP A 131 18.56 -15.05 -53.79
C ASP A 131 17.90 -15.61 -52.51
N SER A 132 16.59 -15.82 -52.52
CA SER A 132 15.88 -16.48 -51.42
C SER A 132 16.02 -18.00 -51.47
N ASP A 133 16.51 -18.60 -50.37
CA ASP A 133 16.50 -20.04 -50.13
C ASP A 133 15.08 -20.53 -49.83
N LEU A 134 14.21 -20.57 -50.84
CA LEU A 134 12.85 -21.10 -50.74
C LEU A 134 12.90 -22.63 -50.74
N LEU A 135 12.36 -23.25 -49.70
CA LEU A 135 12.16 -24.70 -49.64
C LEU A 135 10.80 -25.08 -50.24
N GLU A 136 10.66 -26.34 -50.67
CA GLU A 136 9.40 -26.85 -51.21
C GLU A 136 8.23 -26.69 -50.22
N ASP A 137 8.51 -26.75 -48.93
CA ASP A 137 7.53 -26.54 -47.85
C ASP A 137 7.10 -25.07 -47.66
N ASP A 138 7.83 -24.10 -48.24
CA ASP A 138 7.47 -22.67 -48.19
C ASP A 138 6.42 -22.30 -49.24
N PHE A 139 6.20 -23.16 -50.24
CA PHE A 139 5.16 -22.98 -51.25
C PHE A 139 3.81 -23.51 -50.73
N VAL A 140 3.04 -22.63 -50.11
CA VAL A 140 1.63 -22.93 -49.81
C VAL A 140 0.83 -22.87 -51.11
N ILE A 141 0.38 -24.03 -51.60
CA ILE A 141 -0.59 -24.10 -52.70
C ILE A 141 -1.89 -23.49 -52.19
N THR A 142 -2.10 -22.22 -52.54
CA THR A 142 -3.39 -21.55 -52.36
C THR A 142 -4.28 -21.99 -53.52
N GLU A 143 -5.42 -22.61 -53.21
CA GLU A 143 -6.49 -22.81 -54.20
C GLU A 143 -7.05 -21.45 -54.58
N THR A 144 -6.42 -20.82 -55.55
CA THR A 144 -6.95 -19.63 -56.19
C THR A 144 -8.24 -20.00 -56.93
N SER A 145 -9.20 -19.08 -57.00
CA SER A 145 -10.47 -19.28 -57.73
C SER A 145 -10.29 -19.27 -59.26
N PHE A 146 -9.06 -19.38 -59.77
CA PHE A 146 -8.81 -19.40 -61.20
C PHE A 146 -9.28 -20.74 -61.77
N GLU A 147 -10.26 -20.68 -62.66
CA GLU A 147 -10.69 -21.83 -63.46
C GLU A 147 -9.50 -22.25 -64.35
N GLU A 148 -9.12 -23.52 -64.28
CA GLU A 148 -7.95 -24.08 -64.96
C GLU A 148 -7.96 -23.77 -66.47
N ASP A 149 -9.14 -23.82 -67.10
CA ASP A 149 -9.38 -23.47 -68.50
C ASP A 149 -8.94 -22.03 -68.87
N ASN A 150 -9.08 -21.08 -67.93
CA ASN A 150 -8.68 -19.68 -68.14
C ASN A 150 -7.16 -19.52 -68.08
N LEU A 151 -6.50 -20.27 -67.21
CA LEU A 151 -5.03 -20.31 -67.12
C LEU A 151 -4.43 -21.01 -68.33
N GLU A 152 -5.00 -22.15 -68.75
CA GLU A 152 -4.57 -22.88 -69.94
C GLU A 152 -4.64 -22.00 -71.19
N SER A 153 -5.79 -21.34 -71.41
CA SER A 153 -5.96 -20.43 -72.56
C SER A 153 -4.97 -19.26 -72.52
N TYR A 154 -4.77 -18.64 -71.36
CA TYR A 154 -3.82 -17.54 -71.21
C TYR A 154 -2.38 -17.96 -71.49
N LEU A 155 -1.97 -19.14 -71.00
CA LEU A 155 -0.64 -19.68 -71.25
C LEU A 155 -0.45 -20.02 -72.73
N LEU A 156 -1.42 -20.67 -73.38
CA LEU A 156 -1.35 -20.95 -74.81
C LEU A 156 -1.28 -19.68 -75.66
N ASP A 157 -1.99 -18.62 -75.28
CA ASP A 157 -2.01 -17.37 -76.03
C ASP A 157 -0.75 -16.50 -75.83
N ASN A 158 -0.10 -16.59 -74.67
CA ASN A 158 0.98 -15.67 -74.28
C ASN A 158 2.35 -16.33 -74.08
N SER A 159 2.43 -17.66 -74.19
CA SER A 159 3.72 -18.36 -74.15
C SER A 159 3.92 -19.17 -75.41
N GLU A 160 5.14 -19.11 -75.96
CA GLU A 160 5.54 -19.87 -77.13
C GLU A 160 5.83 -21.34 -76.74
N ILE A 161 4.86 -22.03 -76.14
CA ILE A 161 5.01 -23.44 -75.71
C ILE A 161 5.34 -24.36 -76.89
N ASP A 162 4.90 -23.99 -78.10
CA ASP A 162 5.27 -24.69 -79.34
C ASP A 162 6.79 -24.75 -79.58
N LEU A 163 7.58 -23.82 -79.02
CA LEU A 163 9.05 -23.84 -79.10
C LEU A 163 9.71 -24.75 -78.06
N ILE A 164 8.96 -25.24 -77.07
CA ILE A 164 9.48 -26.05 -75.95
C ILE A 164 9.34 -27.56 -76.23
N ILE A 165 8.50 -27.96 -77.19
CA ILE A 165 8.20 -29.38 -77.49
C ILE A 165 8.99 -29.91 -78.71
N GLU A 166 9.94 -29.14 -79.26
CA GLU A 166 10.95 -29.63 -80.24
C GLU A 166 12.33 -29.83 -79.60
#